data_AF-A0A5C8PR35-F1
#
_entry.id   AF-A0A5C8PR35-F1
#
_cell.length_a   1.000
_cell.length_b   1.000
_cell.length_c   1.000
_cell.angle_alpha   90.00
_cell.angle_beta   90.00
_cell.angle_gamma   90.00
#
_symmetry.space_group_name_H-M   'P 1'
#
loop_
_entity.id
_entity.type
_entity.pdbx_description
1 polymer ?
#
loop_
_entity_poly.entity_id
_entity_poly.type
_entity_poly.pdbx_seq_one_letter_code
_entity_poly.pdbx_strand_id
1 'polypeptide(L)'
;MTVQRYAGHPLFAAIVLIVLACSAYAQTAGVTPTTPPPATVPASPEVELAKALGWPIAALVIAGIFFQPISRFVSAIGSRITKLSIFKVEVELLPATAAVSTPLLDDIRTATSSADINDSSRMMLEQVQSGGPADFAVVALGAGEEWITSRLYIAAVMMERMRGLQALVFVERSPSSERKLVAVASARQVRWALARRYPWLEAALARASLFVFPAEIPAAAAALPPGASWLPDPGKVAVPQPVIVSDSGGLQPFQARQIVSSFIDSLQIKGPPTPPMKEGEWVQLGTGTVFERGVYVTRELLSSLLPPSAFTAWTNALRDAPRSQRTRAVLRRQADFVAMVEGEDREFTRLTNRRALLEEIATALGEEPEGSPG
;
A
#
# COMPACT_ATOMS: atom_id res chain seq x y z
N MET A 1 21.24 6.68 13.31
CA MET A 1 22.66 6.52 12.97
C MET A 1 23.34 5.63 14.02
N THR A 2 22.95 4.34 14.12
CA THR A 2 23.50 3.39 15.12
C THR A 2 23.20 1.92 14.78
N VAL A 3 23.51 1.45 13.56
CA VAL A 3 23.34 0.01 13.21
C VAL A 3 24.68 -0.68 12.87
N GLN A 4 25.76 0.07 12.73
CA GLN A 4 27.04 -0.46 12.21
C GLN A 4 27.99 -1.04 13.29
N ARG A 5 27.55 -1.29 14.53
CA ARG A 5 28.43 -1.78 15.62
C ARG A 5 28.31 -3.26 15.99
N TYR A 6 27.36 -4.02 15.43
CA TYR A 6 27.20 -5.44 15.82
C TYR A 6 27.97 -6.43 14.94
N ALA A 7 28.51 -6.02 13.78
CA ALA A 7 29.23 -6.90 12.88
C ALA A 7 30.69 -7.22 13.31
N GLY A 8 31.19 -6.59 14.36
CA GLY A 8 32.58 -6.76 14.84
C GLY A 8 32.75 -7.63 16.08
N HIS A 9 31.66 -8.19 16.64
CA HIS A 9 31.79 -9.01 17.85
C HIS A 9 32.22 -10.43 17.47
N PRO A 10 33.39 -10.91 17.95
CA PRO A 10 33.93 -12.23 17.56
C PRO A 10 32.99 -13.39 17.91
N LEU A 11 32.11 -13.18 18.89
CA LEU A 11 31.06 -14.14 19.27
C LEU A 11 30.02 -14.35 18.16
N PHE A 12 29.68 -13.32 17.40
CA PHE A 12 28.68 -13.42 16.32
C PHE A 12 29.25 -14.19 15.12
N ALA A 13 30.52 -13.93 14.77
CA ALA A 13 31.22 -14.68 13.73
C ALA A 13 31.36 -16.18 14.09
N ALA A 14 31.66 -16.48 15.36
CA ALA A 14 31.74 -17.86 15.85
C ALA A 14 30.38 -18.58 15.78
N ILE A 15 29.27 -17.91 16.15
CA ILE A 15 27.92 -18.50 16.08
C ILE A 15 27.51 -18.76 14.62
N VAL A 16 27.78 -17.83 13.71
CA VAL A 16 27.50 -18.01 12.27
C VAL A 16 28.32 -19.16 11.69
N LEU A 17 29.59 -19.30 12.08
CA LEU A 17 30.44 -20.43 11.67
C LEU A 17 29.92 -21.77 12.21
N ILE A 18 29.44 -21.84 13.45
CA ILE A 18 28.87 -23.07 14.03
C ILE A 18 27.57 -23.45 13.30
N VAL A 19 26.69 -22.50 13.02
CA VAL A 19 25.43 -22.77 12.28
C VAL A 19 25.71 -23.21 10.83
N LEU A 20 26.69 -22.60 10.17
CA LEU A 20 27.11 -23.01 8.83
C LEU A 20 27.78 -24.39 8.83
N ALA A 21 28.60 -24.70 9.83
CA ALA A 21 29.20 -26.03 9.96
C ALA A 21 28.15 -27.13 10.23
N CYS A 22 27.17 -26.86 11.10
CA CYS A 22 26.09 -27.80 11.39
C CYS A 22 25.15 -28.02 10.18
N SER A 23 24.86 -26.97 9.39
CA SER A 23 24.03 -27.09 8.20
C SER A 23 24.76 -27.81 7.04
N ALA A 24 26.06 -27.59 6.88
CA ALA A 24 26.87 -28.33 5.91
C ALA A 24 26.94 -29.84 6.24
N TYR A 25 27.05 -30.20 7.52
CA TYR A 25 27.07 -31.60 7.96
C TYR A 25 25.73 -32.31 7.73
N ALA A 26 24.60 -31.59 7.81
CA ALA A 26 23.28 -32.15 7.55
C ALA A 26 23.01 -32.42 6.05
N GLN A 27 23.66 -31.68 5.14
CA GLN A 27 23.43 -31.80 3.70
C GLN A 27 24.24 -32.92 3.02
N THR A 28 25.35 -33.36 3.60
CA THR A 28 26.17 -34.45 3.03
C THR A 28 25.56 -35.85 3.22
N ALA A 29 24.46 -35.99 3.97
CA ALA A 29 23.83 -37.28 4.24
C ALA A 29 22.80 -37.73 3.18
N GLY A 30 22.59 -36.96 2.10
CA GLY A 30 21.40 -37.11 1.25
C GLY A 30 21.65 -37.25 -0.24
N VAL A 31 22.65 -37.99 -0.71
CA VAL A 31 22.70 -38.42 -2.13
C VAL A 31 23.34 -39.82 -2.24
N THR A 32 22.51 -40.85 -2.35
CA THR A 32 22.94 -42.19 -2.79
C THR A 32 22.01 -42.67 -3.91
N PRO A 33 22.56 -43.23 -5.01
CA PRO A 33 21.75 -43.71 -6.13
C PRO A 33 20.96 -44.97 -5.78
N THR A 34 19.79 -45.08 -6.40
CA THR A 34 18.78 -46.14 -6.32
C THR A 34 19.34 -47.55 -6.27
N THR A 35 19.30 -48.14 -5.08
CA THR A 35 19.43 -49.59 -4.81
C THR A 35 18.23 -49.98 -3.92
N PRO A 36 17.61 -51.17 -4.08
CA PRO A 36 16.43 -51.57 -3.31
C PRO A 36 16.65 -51.47 -1.79
N PRO A 37 15.60 -51.15 -1.02
CA PRO A 37 15.72 -50.77 0.39
C PRO A 37 16.24 -51.94 1.23
N PRO A 38 17.42 -51.82 1.87
CA PRO A 38 17.82 -52.77 2.90
C PRO A 38 16.93 -52.58 4.14
N ALA A 39 16.75 -53.66 4.90
CA ALA A 39 15.97 -53.68 6.13
C ALA A 39 16.39 -52.53 7.07
N THR A 40 15.40 -51.81 7.57
CA THR A 40 15.53 -50.65 8.46
C THR A 40 16.36 -51.02 9.69
N VAL A 41 17.64 -50.66 9.69
CA VAL A 41 18.47 -50.79 10.90
C VAL A 41 17.96 -49.76 11.90
N PRO A 42 17.59 -50.16 13.13
CA PRO A 42 17.11 -49.21 14.14
C PRO A 42 18.18 -48.15 14.38
N ALA A 43 17.80 -46.88 14.28
CA ALA A 43 18.69 -45.76 14.55
C ALA A 43 19.25 -45.90 15.96
N SER A 44 20.55 -45.64 16.13
CA SER A 44 21.16 -45.67 17.46
C SER A 44 20.47 -44.64 18.36
N PRO A 45 20.23 -44.97 19.65
CA PRO A 45 19.52 -44.09 20.58
C PRO A 45 20.17 -42.70 20.74
N GLU A 46 21.46 -42.59 20.40
CA GLU A 46 22.21 -41.33 20.38
C GLU A 46 21.71 -40.36 19.30
N VAL A 47 21.28 -40.85 18.13
CA VAL A 47 20.78 -40.02 17.03
C VAL A 47 19.38 -39.49 17.34
N GLU A 48 18.54 -40.32 17.97
CA GLU A 48 17.21 -39.94 18.45
C GLU A 48 17.31 -38.82 19.51
N LEU A 49 18.25 -38.95 20.46
CA LEU A 49 18.48 -37.95 21.50
C LEU A 49 19.00 -36.62 20.91
N ALA A 50 19.93 -36.67 19.95
CA ALA A 50 20.46 -35.49 19.29
C ALA A 50 19.38 -34.72 18.50
N LYS A 51 18.47 -35.45 17.82
CA LYS A 51 17.32 -34.86 17.14
C LYS A 51 16.33 -34.23 18.11
N ALA A 52 16.05 -34.91 19.23
CA ALA A 52 15.14 -34.42 20.26
C ALA A 52 15.65 -33.13 20.94
N LEU A 53 16.96 -33.03 21.19
CA LEU A 53 17.58 -31.89 21.88
C LEU A 53 18.00 -30.73 20.96
N GLY A 54 18.14 -30.96 19.65
CA GLY A 54 18.59 -29.94 18.71
C GLY A 54 17.69 -28.71 18.67
N TRP A 55 16.36 -28.91 18.66
CA TRP A 55 15.41 -27.80 18.53
C TRP A 55 15.26 -26.94 19.80
N PRO A 56 15.17 -27.51 21.02
CA PRO A 56 15.17 -26.73 22.26
C PRO A 56 16.44 -25.87 22.44
N ILE A 57 17.61 -26.42 22.10
CA ILE A 57 18.88 -25.69 22.21
C ILE A 57 18.91 -24.54 21.20
N ALA A 58 18.52 -24.79 19.95
CA ALA A 58 18.42 -23.73 18.94
C ALA A 58 17.46 -22.61 19.37
N ALA A 59 16.29 -22.98 19.91
CA ALA A 59 15.31 -22.02 20.43
C ALA A 59 15.86 -21.18 21.59
N LEU A 60 16.60 -21.78 22.53
CA LEU A 60 17.24 -21.06 23.64
C LEU A 60 18.34 -20.11 23.16
N VAL A 61 19.15 -20.51 22.17
CA VAL A 61 20.19 -19.65 21.59
C VAL A 61 19.57 -18.46 20.87
N ILE A 62 18.55 -18.69 20.05
CA ILE A 62 17.79 -17.63 19.38
C ILE A 62 17.17 -16.70 20.43
N ALA A 63 16.48 -17.24 21.42
CA ALA A 63 15.89 -16.45 22.49
C ALA A 63 16.94 -15.59 23.20
N GLY A 64 18.11 -16.13 23.54
CA GLY A 64 19.20 -15.38 24.17
C GLY A 64 19.78 -14.26 23.31
N ILE A 65 20.01 -14.52 22.02
CA ILE A 65 20.53 -13.52 21.06
C ILE A 65 19.52 -12.38 20.86
N PHE A 66 18.22 -12.72 20.80
CA PHE A 66 17.16 -11.75 20.51
C PHE A 66 16.49 -11.15 21.76
N PHE A 67 16.80 -11.61 22.97
CA PHE A 67 16.20 -11.09 24.20
C PHE A 67 16.48 -9.59 24.40
N GLN A 68 17.70 -9.15 24.10
CA GLN A 68 18.08 -7.75 24.25
C GLN A 68 17.45 -6.83 23.17
N PRO A 69 17.42 -7.22 21.88
CA PRO A 69 16.62 -6.51 20.86
C PRO A 69 15.12 -6.47 21.17
N ILE A 70 14.52 -7.59 21.57
CA ILE A 70 13.08 -7.69 21.86
C ILE A 70 12.72 -6.83 23.07
N SER A 71 13.50 -6.87 24.15
CA SER A 71 13.25 -6.00 25.31
C SER A 71 13.33 -4.52 24.95
N ARG A 72 14.33 -4.09 24.15
CA ARG A 72 14.43 -2.70 23.68
C ARG A 72 13.25 -2.30 22.78
N PHE A 73 12.80 -3.21 21.93
CA PHE A 73 11.63 -3.00 21.08
C PHE A 73 10.34 -2.89 21.91
N VAL A 74 10.14 -3.79 22.88
CA VAL A 74 9.00 -3.75 23.80
C VAL A 74 9.05 -2.52 24.71
N SER A 75 10.22 -2.07 25.16
CA SER A 75 10.36 -0.81 25.91
C SER A 75 10.07 0.42 25.04
N ALA A 76 10.48 0.40 23.77
CA ALA A 76 10.18 1.48 22.83
C ALA A 76 8.68 1.57 22.52
N ILE A 77 8.01 0.41 22.38
CA ILE A 77 6.56 0.32 22.18
C ILE A 77 5.80 0.68 23.47
N GLY A 78 6.22 0.16 24.62
CA GLY A 78 5.60 0.40 25.92
C GLY A 78 5.65 1.87 26.35
N SER A 79 6.65 2.64 25.88
CA SER A 79 6.71 4.09 26.12
C SER A 79 5.66 4.90 25.34
N ARG A 80 4.97 4.29 24.36
CA ARG A 80 4.00 4.97 23.48
C ARG A 80 2.58 4.44 23.58
N ILE A 81 2.31 3.42 24.40
CA ILE A 81 0.99 2.82 24.57
C ILE A 81 0.50 3.07 26.01
N THR A 82 -0.40 4.04 26.19
CA THR A 82 -0.93 4.46 27.51
C THR A 82 -2.28 3.87 27.89
N LYS A 83 -2.81 2.86 27.17
CA LYS A 83 -4.07 2.22 27.58
C LYS A 83 -4.10 0.71 27.29
N LEU A 84 -4.18 -0.06 28.36
CA LEU A 84 -4.70 -1.43 28.38
C LEU A 84 -6.06 -1.37 29.08
N SER A 85 -7.14 -1.68 28.36
CA SER A 85 -8.49 -1.76 28.91
C SER A 85 -8.96 -3.21 28.86
N ILE A 86 -9.31 -3.75 30.02
CA ILE A 86 -9.72 -5.13 30.26
C ILE A 86 -11.18 -5.08 30.76
N PHE A 87 -12.08 -5.76 30.02
CA PHE A 87 -13.54 -5.94 30.20
C PHE A 87 -14.45 -4.71 29.97
N LYS A 88 -15.42 -4.80 29.04
CA LYS A 88 -16.81 -5.28 29.29
C LYS A 88 -17.72 -4.97 28.07
N VAL A 89 -18.61 -5.92 27.80
CA VAL A 89 -19.55 -6.10 26.67
C VAL A 89 -20.48 -4.91 26.39
N GLU A 90 -20.61 -4.51 25.12
CA GLU A 90 -21.79 -3.80 24.59
C GLU A 90 -21.97 -4.10 23.08
N VAL A 91 -23.24 -4.21 22.67
CA VAL A 91 -23.72 -4.76 21.38
C VAL A 91 -23.80 -3.63 20.35
N GLU A 92 -23.07 -3.71 19.23
CA GLU A 92 -23.11 -2.71 18.13
C GLU A 92 -23.34 -3.32 16.73
N LEU A 93 -24.06 -2.53 15.91
CA LEU A 93 -24.63 -2.80 14.59
C LEU A 93 -23.57 -3.03 13.50
N LEU A 94 -23.83 -4.00 12.63
CA LEU A 94 -22.89 -4.65 11.72
C LEU A 94 -22.34 -3.74 10.59
N PRO A 95 -21.02 -3.58 10.44
CA PRO A 95 -20.38 -3.02 9.26
C PRO A 95 -20.14 -4.08 8.17
N ALA A 96 -20.03 -3.64 6.92
CA ALA A 96 -19.77 -4.46 5.74
C ALA A 96 -18.55 -5.39 5.90
N THR A 97 -18.70 -6.63 5.42
CA THR A 97 -17.84 -7.79 5.67
C THR A 97 -16.39 -7.61 5.17
N ALA A 98 -15.43 -7.85 6.06
CA ALA A 98 -14.03 -8.13 5.73
C ALA A 98 -13.57 -9.45 6.37
N ALA A 99 -12.57 -10.07 5.75
CA ALA A 99 -12.02 -11.36 6.16
C ALA A 99 -11.41 -11.32 7.58
N VAL A 100 -11.59 -12.44 8.27
CA VAL A 100 -11.29 -12.70 9.67
C VAL A 100 -9.83 -12.42 10.05
N SER A 101 -9.65 -11.72 11.15
CA SER A 101 -8.69 -12.06 12.22
C SER A 101 -9.23 -11.47 13.54
N THR A 102 -9.96 -12.27 14.33
CA THR A 102 -10.43 -11.93 15.69
C THR A 102 -9.31 -12.00 16.73
N PRO A 103 -9.45 -11.40 17.94
CA PRO A 103 -10.29 -10.25 18.32
C PRO A 103 -9.59 -9.21 19.24
N LEU A 104 -10.00 -7.93 19.21
CA LEU A 104 -10.40 -7.17 20.41
C LEU A 104 -11.19 -5.90 20.04
N LEU A 105 -12.20 -5.59 20.86
CA LEU A 105 -13.42 -4.83 20.55
C LEU A 105 -13.37 -3.29 20.74
N ASP A 106 -12.19 -2.66 20.75
CA ASP A 106 -12.07 -1.18 20.73
C ASP A 106 -11.73 -0.62 19.32
N ASP A 107 -11.47 -1.48 18.34
CA ASP A 107 -11.12 -1.10 16.97
C ASP A 107 -12.32 -0.70 16.07
N ILE A 108 -13.55 -0.72 16.61
CA ILE A 108 -14.78 -0.36 15.86
C ILE A 108 -14.90 1.17 15.63
N ARG A 109 -13.99 1.99 16.15
CA ARG A 109 -13.93 3.41 15.75
C ARG A 109 -13.14 3.68 14.45
N THR A 110 -12.39 2.69 13.92
CA THR A 110 -11.39 2.97 12.88
C THR A 110 -11.21 1.83 11.85
N ALA A 111 -12.27 1.11 11.49
CA ALA A 111 -12.19 0.06 10.47
C ALA A 111 -12.29 0.60 9.01
N THR A 112 -11.55 1.66 8.68
CA THR A 112 -11.30 2.04 7.29
C THR A 112 -9.79 2.02 7.10
N SER A 113 -9.29 1.01 6.38
CA SER A 113 -7.87 0.79 6.13
C SER A 113 -7.29 1.98 5.35
N SER A 114 -6.73 2.95 6.08
CA SER A 114 -6.04 4.10 5.51
C SER A 114 -4.65 3.65 5.08
N ALA A 115 -4.35 3.72 3.79
CA ALA A 115 -2.97 3.76 3.33
C ALA A 115 -2.46 5.20 3.47
N ASP A 116 -1.68 5.49 4.51
CA ASP A 116 -0.93 6.73 4.61
C ASP A 116 0.26 6.66 3.64
N ILE A 117 0.52 7.73 2.87
CA ILE A 117 1.62 7.77 1.89
C ILE A 117 2.39 9.09 2.06
N ASN A 118 3.59 9.02 2.65
CA ASN A 118 4.44 10.17 3.00
C ASN A 118 5.79 10.19 2.23
N ASP A 119 6.22 9.05 1.66
CA ASP A 119 7.27 8.98 0.62
C ASP A 119 6.65 8.39 -0.65
N SER A 120 6.37 9.27 -1.62
CA SER A 120 5.46 9.03 -2.75
C SER A 120 5.81 7.82 -3.61
N SER A 121 7.07 7.38 -3.63
CA SER A 121 7.52 6.25 -4.49
C SER A 121 7.63 4.92 -3.74
N ARG A 122 8.28 4.89 -2.56
CA ARG A 122 8.52 3.64 -1.83
C ARG A 122 7.27 3.12 -1.15
N MET A 123 6.55 3.99 -0.45
CA MET A 123 5.32 3.59 0.22
C MET A 123 4.23 3.21 -0.79
N MET A 124 4.14 3.92 -1.92
CA MET A 124 3.22 3.52 -2.99
C MET A 124 3.51 2.09 -3.47
N LEU A 125 4.79 1.75 -3.67
CA LEU A 125 5.18 0.41 -4.10
C LEU A 125 4.81 -0.66 -3.06
N GLU A 126 5.08 -0.40 -1.78
CA GLU A 126 4.72 -1.30 -0.69
C GLU A 126 3.19 -1.49 -0.58
N GLN A 127 2.43 -0.39 -0.70
CA GLN A 127 0.97 -0.42 -0.63
C GLN A 127 0.36 -1.16 -1.82
N VAL A 128 0.92 -1.02 -3.02
CA VAL A 128 0.50 -1.80 -4.19
C VAL A 128 0.75 -3.30 -3.99
N GLN A 129 1.72 -3.68 -3.14
CA GLN A 129 2.08 -5.07 -2.90
C GLN A 129 1.33 -5.74 -1.75
N SER A 130 0.69 -4.98 -0.85
CA SER A 130 0.04 -5.54 0.33
C SER A 130 -1.23 -6.35 0.03
N GLY A 131 -1.73 -6.34 -1.21
CA GLY A 131 -2.78 -7.23 -1.73
C GLY A 131 -4.19 -7.05 -1.17
N GLY A 132 -4.34 -6.42 0.00
CA GLY A 132 -5.64 -6.17 0.62
C GLY A 132 -6.42 -5.06 -0.10
N PRO A 133 -7.76 -5.18 -0.23
CA PRO A 133 -8.58 -4.11 -0.77
C PRO A 133 -8.45 -2.84 0.09
N ALA A 134 -8.64 -1.68 -0.53
CA ALA A 134 -8.72 -0.40 0.16
C ALA A 134 -9.76 0.48 -0.53
N ASP A 135 -10.75 0.98 0.22
CA ASP A 135 -11.77 1.85 -0.36
C ASP A 135 -11.22 3.26 -0.63
N PHE A 136 -10.26 3.70 0.18
CA PHE A 136 -9.68 5.03 0.08
C PHE A 136 -8.22 5.09 0.54
N ALA A 137 -7.55 6.19 0.19
CA ALA A 137 -6.19 6.49 0.63
C ALA A 137 -6.04 7.97 0.95
N VAL A 138 -5.14 8.28 1.89
CA VAL A 138 -4.86 9.65 2.33
C VAL A 138 -3.56 10.13 1.68
N VAL A 139 -3.66 11.24 0.96
CA VAL A 139 -2.56 11.90 0.26
C VAL A 139 -2.20 13.17 1.05
N ALA A 140 -1.11 13.09 1.81
CA ALA A 140 -0.56 14.26 2.50
C ALA A 140 0.21 15.13 1.52
N LEU A 141 -0.18 16.39 1.36
CA LEU A 141 0.46 17.36 0.48
C LEU A 141 1.62 18.10 1.17
N GLY A 142 1.73 17.97 2.50
CA GLY A 142 2.68 18.74 3.32
C GLY A 142 2.46 20.24 3.17
N ALA A 143 3.54 20.95 2.83
CA ALA A 143 3.53 22.37 2.45
C ALA A 143 3.28 22.61 0.95
N GLY A 144 2.83 21.58 0.22
CA GLY A 144 2.65 21.61 -1.24
C GLY A 144 3.85 21.07 -2.02
N GLU A 145 4.82 20.42 -1.36
CA GLU A 145 6.07 19.94 -1.99
C GLU A 145 6.30 18.42 -1.82
N GLU A 146 5.33 17.68 -1.27
CA GLU A 146 5.50 16.24 -0.98
C GLU A 146 5.12 15.33 -2.18
N TRP A 147 4.24 15.82 -3.06
CA TRP A 147 3.72 15.04 -4.19
C TRP A 147 3.96 15.70 -5.52
N ILE A 148 4.27 14.88 -6.53
CA ILE A 148 4.43 15.30 -7.92
C ILE A 148 3.29 14.69 -8.75
N THR A 149 2.77 15.43 -9.73
CA THR A 149 1.65 15.01 -10.59
C THR A 149 1.86 13.65 -11.27
N SER A 150 3.08 13.34 -11.72
CA SER A 150 3.48 12.04 -12.29
C SER A 150 3.23 10.90 -11.31
N ARG A 151 3.70 11.05 -10.07
CA ARG A 151 3.58 10.05 -9.01
C ARG A 151 2.15 9.90 -8.53
N LEU A 152 1.42 11.00 -8.34
CA LEU A 152 0.00 10.97 -7.98
C LEU A 152 -0.83 10.25 -9.05
N TYR A 153 -0.52 10.50 -10.32
CA TYR A 153 -1.20 9.85 -11.43
C TYR A 153 -1.00 8.33 -11.43
N ILE A 154 0.26 7.86 -11.37
CA ILE A 154 0.52 6.41 -11.37
C ILE A 154 0.02 5.75 -10.08
N ALA A 155 0.05 6.44 -8.94
CA ALA A 155 -0.56 5.98 -7.70
C ALA A 155 -2.06 5.77 -7.85
N ALA A 156 -2.79 6.75 -8.41
CA ALA A 156 -4.23 6.64 -8.63
C ALA A 156 -4.57 5.45 -9.54
N VAL A 157 -3.86 5.29 -10.67
CA VAL A 157 -4.04 4.18 -11.61
C VAL A 157 -3.78 2.83 -10.94
N MET A 158 -2.64 2.71 -10.25
CA MET A 158 -2.21 1.43 -9.70
C MET A 158 -3.03 1.03 -8.48
N MET A 159 -3.38 1.96 -7.60
CA MET A 159 -4.21 1.65 -6.42
C MET A 159 -5.64 1.32 -6.80
N GLU A 160 -6.23 2.02 -7.78
CA GLU A 160 -7.56 1.69 -8.33
C GLU A 160 -7.57 0.25 -8.86
N ARG A 161 -6.58 -0.09 -9.69
CA ARG A 161 -6.46 -1.41 -10.32
C ARG A 161 -6.14 -2.54 -9.33
N MET A 162 -5.17 -2.32 -8.46
CA MET A 162 -4.60 -3.36 -7.60
C MET A 162 -5.42 -3.59 -6.33
N ARG A 163 -6.07 -2.56 -5.82
CA ARG A 163 -6.75 -2.60 -4.51
C ARG A 163 -8.23 -2.21 -4.56
N GLY A 164 -8.74 -1.89 -5.74
CA GLY A 164 -10.10 -1.38 -5.89
C GLY A 164 -10.28 0.02 -5.29
N LEU A 165 -9.21 0.81 -5.20
CA LEU A 165 -9.25 2.15 -4.60
C LEU A 165 -10.31 3.03 -5.25
N GLN A 166 -11.28 3.47 -4.47
CA GLN A 166 -12.38 4.30 -4.96
C GLN A 166 -12.13 5.79 -4.73
N ALA A 167 -11.55 6.17 -3.58
CA ALA A 167 -11.36 7.57 -3.20
C ALA A 167 -9.93 7.93 -2.77
N LEU A 168 -9.57 9.19 -3.01
CA LEU A 168 -8.36 9.84 -2.53
C LEU A 168 -8.76 11.04 -1.67
N VAL A 169 -8.21 11.09 -0.46
CA VAL A 169 -8.42 12.18 0.49
C VAL A 169 -7.15 13.00 0.57
N PHE A 170 -7.21 14.24 0.11
CA PHE A 170 -6.09 15.16 0.14
C PHE A 170 -6.09 15.97 1.43
N VAL A 171 -4.97 15.94 2.15
CA VAL A 171 -4.77 16.72 3.37
C VAL A 171 -3.49 17.55 3.26
N GLU A 172 -3.47 18.73 3.86
CA GLU A 172 -2.29 19.60 3.92
C GLU A 172 -1.88 19.85 5.37
N ARG A 173 -0.62 20.24 5.59
CA ARG A 173 -0.16 20.67 6.90
C ARG A 173 -0.47 22.16 7.06
N SER A 174 -1.14 22.51 8.15
CA SER A 174 -1.41 23.89 8.57
C SER A 174 -0.77 24.16 9.94
N PRO A 175 -0.61 25.43 10.37
CA PRO A 175 -0.01 25.74 11.67
C PRO A 175 -0.75 25.11 12.86
N SER A 176 -2.04 24.85 12.72
CA SER A 176 -2.95 24.38 13.76
C SER A 176 -3.36 22.91 13.61
N SER A 177 -3.15 22.30 12.44
CA SER A 177 -3.50 20.89 12.18
C SER A 177 -2.55 20.27 11.17
N GLU A 178 -2.09 19.04 11.47
CA GLU A 178 -1.24 18.25 10.57
C GLU A 178 -1.99 17.67 9.38
N ARG A 179 -3.33 17.53 9.48
CA ARG A 179 -4.17 16.83 8.48
C ARG A 179 -5.37 17.68 8.09
N LYS A 180 -5.14 18.94 7.73
CA LYS A 180 -6.19 19.84 7.26
C LYS A 180 -6.77 19.33 5.95
N LEU A 181 -8.07 19.04 5.92
CA LEU A 181 -8.72 18.52 4.71
C LEU A 181 -8.69 19.56 3.58
N VAL A 182 -8.20 19.12 2.43
CA VAL A 182 -8.21 19.91 1.18
C VAL A 182 -9.36 19.48 0.27
N ALA A 183 -9.41 18.19 -0.10
CA ALA A 183 -10.40 17.67 -1.05
C ALA A 183 -10.62 16.16 -0.87
N VAL A 184 -11.77 15.68 -1.33
CA VAL A 184 -12.09 14.25 -1.51
C VAL A 184 -12.48 14.04 -2.96
N ALA A 185 -11.77 13.17 -3.68
CA ALA A 185 -12.05 12.88 -5.08
C ALA A 185 -11.91 11.39 -5.37
N SER A 186 -12.58 10.88 -6.40
CA SER A 186 -12.37 9.48 -6.78
C SER A 186 -11.01 9.28 -7.45
N ALA A 187 -10.40 8.10 -7.29
CA ALA A 187 -9.12 7.78 -7.94
C ALA A 187 -9.21 7.97 -9.46
N ARG A 188 -10.32 7.51 -10.07
CA ARG A 188 -10.65 7.72 -11.48
C ARG A 188 -10.73 9.19 -11.87
N GLN A 189 -11.37 10.02 -11.04
CA GLN A 189 -11.49 11.45 -11.32
C GLN A 189 -10.12 12.15 -11.31
N VAL A 190 -9.27 11.83 -10.33
CA VAL A 190 -7.90 12.35 -10.23
C VAL A 190 -7.09 11.92 -11.45
N ARG A 191 -7.13 10.62 -11.81
CA ARG A 191 -6.47 10.09 -13.01
C ARG A 191 -6.84 10.87 -14.26
N TRP A 192 -8.13 11.00 -14.57
CA TRP A 192 -8.58 11.64 -15.81
C TRP A 192 -8.38 13.16 -15.81
N ALA A 193 -8.47 13.81 -14.64
CA ALA A 193 -8.12 15.23 -14.53
C ALA A 193 -6.64 15.47 -14.87
N LEU A 194 -5.75 14.65 -14.32
CA LEU A 194 -4.31 14.72 -14.60
C LEU A 194 -3.99 14.35 -16.05
N ALA A 195 -4.57 13.27 -16.58
CA ALA A 195 -4.35 12.84 -17.97
C ALA A 195 -4.77 13.91 -19.00
N ARG A 196 -5.89 14.59 -18.78
CA ARG A 196 -6.35 15.68 -19.67
C ARG A 196 -5.41 16.89 -19.62
N ARG A 197 -4.90 17.23 -18.43
CA ARG A 197 -3.97 18.37 -18.25
C ARG A 197 -2.57 18.04 -18.75
N TYR A 198 -2.12 16.80 -18.56
CA TYR A 198 -0.78 16.33 -18.85
C TYR A 198 -0.83 15.04 -19.69
N PRO A 199 -1.12 15.13 -21.01
CA PRO A 199 -1.33 13.95 -21.86
C PRO A 199 -0.14 12.98 -21.93
N TRP A 200 1.07 13.47 -21.65
CA TRP A 200 2.28 12.65 -21.59
C TRP A 200 2.24 11.60 -20.47
N LEU A 201 1.38 11.75 -19.45
CA LEU A 201 1.16 10.75 -18.41
C LEU A 201 0.56 9.44 -18.97
N GLU A 202 -0.49 9.54 -19.78
CA GLU A 202 -1.08 8.35 -20.43
C GLU A 202 -0.09 7.74 -21.44
N ALA A 203 0.69 8.56 -22.16
CA ALA A 203 1.73 8.06 -23.05
C ALA A 203 2.86 7.31 -22.31
N ALA A 204 3.26 7.79 -21.13
CA ALA A 204 4.23 7.10 -20.27
C ALA A 204 3.65 5.80 -19.70
N LEU A 205 2.39 5.81 -19.26
CA LEU A 205 1.69 4.61 -18.77
C LEU A 205 1.55 3.54 -19.84
N ALA A 206 1.18 3.93 -21.07
CA ALA A 206 1.10 3.02 -22.20
C ALA A 206 2.45 2.35 -22.49
N ARG A 207 3.54 3.15 -22.52
CA ARG A 207 4.91 2.63 -22.70
C ARG A 207 5.31 1.68 -21.57
N ALA A 208 5.05 2.05 -20.32
CA ALA A 208 5.35 1.22 -19.17
C ALA A 208 4.54 -0.10 -19.16
N SER A 209 3.29 -0.06 -19.63
CA SER A 209 2.45 -1.25 -19.74
C SER A 209 2.95 -2.22 -20.81
N LEU A 210 3.45 -1.70 -21.94
CA LEU A 210 4.06 -2.53 -22.98
C LEU A 210 5.30 -3.27 -22.47
N PHE A 211 6.03 -2.72 -21.51
CA PHE A 211 7.22 -3.35 -20.94
C PHE A 211 6.93 -4.69 -20.23
N VAL A 212 5.71 -4.90 -19.76
CA VAL A 212 5.30 -6.16 -19.10
C VAL A 212 4.99 -7.27 -20.11
N PHE A 213 4.70 -6.92 -21.36
CA PHE A 213 4.41 -7.87 -22.41
C PHE A 213 5.64 -8.02 -23.30
N PRO A 214 6.35 -9.16 -23.27
CA PRO A 214 7.52 -9.35 -24.12
C PRO A 214 7.10 -9.22 -25.58
N ALA A 215 7.68 -8.25 -26.28
CA ALA A 215 7.57 -8.16 -27.73
C ALA A 215 8.65 -9.05 -28.35
N GLU A 216 8.24 -10.10 -29.05
CA GLU A 216 9.16 -10.77 -29.97
C GLU A 216 9.46 -9.80 -31.11
N ILE A 217 10.72 -9.38 -31.24
CA ILE A 217 11.17 -8.62 -32.40
C ILE A 217 11.19 -9.61 -33.58
N PRO A 218 10.39 -9.42 -34.65
CA PRO A 218 10.44 -10.31 -35.79
C PRO A 218 11.87 -10.37 -36.36
N ALA A 219 12.35 -11.56 -36.71
CA ALA A 219 13.71 -11.74 -37.25
C ALA A 219 13.97 -10.91 -38.54
N ALA A 220 12.91 -10.54 -39.26
CA ALA A 220 12.94 -9.69 -40.46
C ALA A 220 12.39 -8.27 -40.21
N ALA A 221 12.34 -7.79 -38.97
CA ALA A 221 11.82 -6.47 -38.66
C ALA A 221 12.68 -5.37 -39.28
N ALA A 222 12.04 -4.44 -39.99
CA ALA A 222 12.71 -3.23 -40.46
C ALA A 222 13.22 -2.41 -39.26
N ALA A 223 14.33 -1.68 -39.46
CA ALA A 223 14.80 -0.73 -38.47
C ALA A 223 13.71 0.32 -38.22
N LEU A 224 13.26 0.42 -36.96
CA LEU A 224 12.29 1.43 -36.58
C LEU A 224 12.94 2.82 -36.52
N PRO A 225 12.20 3.89 -36.82
CA PRO A 225 12.65 5.24 -36.54
C PRO A 225 13.04 5.41 -35.06
N PRO A 226 13.96 6.32 -34.72
CA PRO A 226 14.29 6.63 -33.34
C PRO A 226 13.03 6.90 -32.51
N GLY A 227 12.83 6.14 -31.43
CA GLY A 227 11.69 6.27 -30.52
C GLY A 227 10.45 5.45 -30.87
N ALA A 228 10.41 4.75 -32.00
CA ALA A 228 9.36 3.78 -32.30
C ALA A 228 9.70 2.41 -31.69
N SER A 229 8.67 1.68 -31.23
CA SER A 229 8.78 0.33 -30.68
C SER A 229 7.78 -0.59 -31.37
N TRP A 230 8.18 -1.83 -31.65
CA TRP A 230 7.25 -2.85 -32.13
C TRP A 230 6.23 -3.15 -31.03
N LEU A 231 4.95 -3.14 -31.41
CA LEU A 231 3.90 -3.64 -30.53
C LEU A 231 3.93 -5.17 -30.55
N PRO A 232 3.74 -5.83 -29.40
CA PRO A 232 3.60 -7.28 -29.37
C PRO A 232 2.36 -7.68 -30.20
N ASP A 233 2.53 -8.66 -31.08
CA ASP A 233 1.42 -9.23 -31.87
C ASP A 233 0.44 -9.92 -30.91
N PRO A 234 -0.83 -9.46 -30.76
CA PRO A 234 -1.79 -10.01 -29.82
C PRO A 234 -1.99 -11.53 -29.97
N GLY A 235 -1.84 -12.07 -31.19
CA GLY A 235 -1.97 -13.50 -31.45
C GLY A 235 -0.77 -14.34 -31.03
N LYS A 236 0.38 -13.71 -30.73
CA LYS A 236 1.64 -14.37 -30.36
C LYS A 236 2.08 -14.04 -28.94
N VAL A 237 1.35 -13.21 -28.20
CA VAL A 237 1.68 -12.90 -26.82
C VAL A 237 1.50 -14.15 -25.96
N ALA A 238 2.60 -14.86 -25.72
CA ALA A 238 2.67 -15.94 -24.75
C ALA A 238 3.12 -15.34 -23.41
N VAL A 239 2.18 -15.19 -22.47
CA VAL A 239 2.57 -14.86 -21.10
C VAL A 239 2.64 -16.14 -20.28
N PRO A 240 3.82 -16.52 -19.74
CA PRO A 240 3.98 -17.79 -19.01
C PRO A 240 3.19 -17.83 -17.69
N GLN A 241 2.71 -16.67 -17.20
CA GLN A 241 1.91 -16.55 -16.00
C GLN A 241 0.77 -15.55 -16.22
N PRO A 242 -0.38 -15.72 -15.53
CA PRO A 242 -1.48 -14.77 -15.61
C PRO A 242 -1.02 -13.40 -15.10
N VAL A 243 -1.07 -12.39 -15.98
CA VAL A 243 -0.69 -11.01 -15.64
C VAL A 243 -1.70 -10.40 -14.68
N ILE A 244 -2.98 -10.72 -14.88
CA ILE A 244 -4.11 -10.25 -14.07
C ILE A 244 -4.51 -11.39 -13.13
N VAL A 245 -4.60 -11.09 -11.84
CA VAL A 245 -4.84 -12.05 -10.74
C VAL A 245 -6.11 -11.77 -9.95
N SER A 246 -6.84 -10.69 -10.23
CA SER A 246 -8.10 -10.38 -9.57
C SER A 246 -9.16 -9.84 -10.55
N ASP A 247 -10.42 -9.94 -10.16
CA ASP A 247 -11.57 -9.42 -10.91
C ASP A 247 -11.58 -7.89 -11.03
N SER A 248 -10.90 -7.20 -10.10
CA SER A 248 -10.65 -5.75 -10.17
C SER A 248 -9.58 -5.38 -11.21
N GLY A 249 -9.02 -6.36 -11.91
CA GLY A 249 -7.92 -6.15 -12.86
C GLY A 249 -6.54 -6.06 -12.19
N GLY A 250 -6.43 -6.47 -10.93
CA GLY A 250 -5.19 -6.45 -10.16
C GLY A 250 -4.10 -7.28 -10.85
N LEU A 251 -2.89 -6.77 -10.85
CA LEU A 251 -1.73 -7.39 -11.46
C LEU A 251 -0.98 -8.27 -10.46
N GLN A 252 -0.18 -9.20 -10.97
CA GLN A 252 0.86 -9.79 -10.14
C GLN A 252 1.80 -8.69 -9.57
N PRO A 253 2.24 -8.79 -8.30
CA PRO A 253 3.03 -7.73 -7.64
C PRO A 253 4.35 -7.35 -8.35
N PHE A 254 4.99 -8.31 -9.02
CA PHE A 254 6.23 -8.08 -9.75
C PHE A 254 5.99 -7.23 -11.01
N GLN A 255 4.96 -7.56 -11.79
CA GLN A 255 4.55 -6.84 -12.98
C GLN A 255 4.08 -5.43 -12.62
N ALA A 256 3.31 -5.28 -11.53
CA ALA A 256 2.91 -3.98 -11.01
C ALA A 256 4.14 -3.09 -10.71
N ARG A 257 5.16 -3.66 -10.05
CA ARG A 257 6.44 -2.98 -9.78
C ARG A 257 7.16 -2.59 -11.07
N GLN A 258 7.22 -3.48 -12.05
CA GLN A 258 7.84 -3.18 -13.36
C GLN A 258 7.17 -2.01 -14.07
N ILE A 259 5.83 -1.96 -14.08
CA ILE A 259 5.08 -0.83 -14.68
C ILE A 259 5.42 0.47 -13.95
N VAL A 260 5.35 0.49 -12.62
CA VAL A 260 5.63 1.71 -11.85
C VAL A 260 7.07 2.19 -12.06
N SER A 261 8.06 1.29 -12.00
CA SER A 261 9.45 1.63 -12.23
C SER A 261 9.68 2.14 -13.66
N SER A 262 9.19 1.43 -14.68
CA SER A 262 9.32 1.84 -16.08
C SER A 262 8.63 3.19 -16.36
N PHE A 263 7.47 3.42 -15.75
CA PHE A 263 6.75 4.69 -15.84
C PHE A 263 7.58 5.84 -15.29
N ILE A 264 8.10 5.69 -14.06
CA ILE A 264 8.93 6.72 -13.41
C ILE A 264 10.21 6.97 -14.21
N ASP A 265 10.90 5.91 -14.60
CA ASP A 265 12.14 6.00 -15.38
C ASP A 265 11.92 6.72 -16.71
N SER A 266 10.77 6.51 -17.37
CA SER A 266 10.44 7.19 -18.64
C SER A 266 10.21 8.69 -18.50
N LEU A 267 9.98 9.17 -17.28
CA LEU A 267 9.73 10.58 -16.95
C LEU A 267 10.91 11.23 -16.23
N GLN A 268 11.95 10.46 -15.91
CA GLN A 268 13.15 10.97 -15.26
C GLN A 268 14.29 11.16 -16.24
N ILE A 269 15.04 12.24 -16.05
CA ILE A 269 16.31 12.48 -16.75
C ILE A 269 17.43 12.74 -15.76
N LYS A 270 18.64 12.31 -16.12
CA LYS A 270 19.86 12.58 -15.37
C LYS A 270 20.60 13.75 -16.02
N GLY A 271 20.96 14.72 -15.19
CA GLY A 271 21.56 15.97 -15.63
C GLY A 271 20.52 17.02 -15.99
N PRO A 272 20.96 18.29 -16.15
CA PRO A 272 20.08 19.34 -16.60
C PRO A 272 19.53 19.00 -18.00
N PRO A 273 18.28 19.36 -18.27
CA PRO A 273 17.68 19.20 -19.60
C PRO A 273 18.49 19.94 -20.67
N THR A 274 18.57 19.36 -21.86
CA THR A 274 19.03 20.07 -23.05
C THR A 274 18.00 19.81 -24.15
N PRO A 275 17.29 20.83 -24.70
CA PRO A 275 17.36 22.28 -24.47
C PRO A 275 16.79 22.74 -23.10
N PRO A 276 16.99 24.01 -22.69
CA PRO A 276 16.42 24.53 -21.44
C PRO A 276 14.91 24.26 -21.36
N MET A 277 14.49 23.65 -20.24
CA MET A 277 13.10 23.24 -20.00
C MET A 277 12.16 24.45 -20.03
N LYS A 278 10.91 24.21 -20.44
CA LYS A 278 9.83 25.11 -20.08
C LYS A 278 9.72 25.15 -18.56
N GLU A 279 9.78 26.34 -17.98
CA GLU A 279 9.62 26.54 -16.54
C GLU A 279 8.33 25.89 -16.05
N GLY A 280 8.41 25.15 -14.95
CA GLY A 280 7.25 24.54 -14.31
C GLY A 280 6.77 23.20 -14.88
N GLU A 281 7.50 22.55 -15.82
CA GLU A 281 7.17 21.18 -16.27
C GLU A 281 8.00 20.07 -15.60
N TRP A 282 9.02 20.43 -14.84
CA TRP A 282 9.97 19.49 -14.26
C TRP A 282 10.32 19.87 -12.84
N VAL A 283 10.45 18.84 -12.00
CA VAL A 283 10.78 18.95 -10.59
C VAL A 283 12.13 18.30 -10.35
N GLN A 284 13.04 19.02 -9.68
CA GLN A 284 14.31 18.45 -9.23
C GLN A 284 14.06 17.55 -8.02
N LEU A 285 14.56 16.32 -8.09
CA LEU A 285 14.41 15.37 -7.00
C LEU A 285 15.59 15.44 -6.03
N GLY A 286 15.33 15.88 -4.80
CA GLY A 286 16.33 16.01 -3.74
C GLY A 286 17.45 16.99 -4.11
N THR A 287 18.66 16.75 -3.62
CA THR A 287 19.86 17.55 -3.95
C THR A 287 20.56 17.07 -5.23
N GLY A 288 19.96 16.13 -5.96
CA GLY A 288 20.60 15.41 -7.05
C GLY A 288 20.50 16.08 -8.41
N THR A 289 21.08 15.42 -9.41
CA THR A 289 20.98 15.76 -10.83
C THR A 289 19.79 15.10 -11.51
N VAL A 290 18.87 14.50 -10.75
CA VAL A 290 17.70 13.81 -11.31
C VAL A 290 16.53 14.77 -11.35
N PHE A 291 15.93 14.91 -12.52
CA PHE A 291 14.72 15.69 -12.73
C PHE A 291 13.60 14.76 -13.16
N GLU A 292 12.42 14.93 -12.59
CA GLU A 292 11.21 14.20 -12.96
C GLU A 292 10.21 15.14 -13.60
N ARG A 293 9.64 14.74 -14.73
CA ARG A 293 8.62 15.54 -15.42
C ARG A 293 7.34 15.55 -14.60
N GLY A 294 6.89 16.74 -14.22
CA GLY A 294 5.71 16.95 -13.40
C GLY A 294 5.74 18.30 -12.71
N VAL A 295 4.71 18.54 -11.90
CA VAL A 295 4.58 19.72 -11.04
C VAL A 295 4.25 19.24 -9.65
N TYR A 296 4.66 19.99 -8.62
CA TYR A 296 4.18 19.73 -7.28
C TYR A 296 2.66 19.86 -7.17
N VAL A 297 2.05 18.96 -6.40
CA VAL A 297 0.61 18.92 -6.17
C VAL A 297 0.29 19.84 -5.01
N THR A 298 -0.23 21.03 -5.34
CA THR A 298 -0.71 22.00 -4.36
C THR A 298 -2.23 22.06 -4.32
N ARG A 299 -2.77 22.75 -3.31
CA ARG A 299 -4.19 23.06 -3.20
C ARG A 299 -4.73 23.81 -4.43
N GLU A 300 -3.96 24.76 -4.93
CA GLU A 300 -4.31 25.57 -6.10
C GLU A 300 -4.36 24.70 -7.36
N LEU A 301 -3.37 23.81 -7.52
CA LEU A 301 -3.37 22.86 -8.63
C LEU A 301 -4.60 21.94 -8.56
N LEU A 302 -4.89 21.36 -7.39
CA LEU A 302 -6.08 20.52 -7.21
C LEU A 302 -7.37 21.29 -7.51
N SER A 303 -7.46 22.56 -7.09
CA SER A 303 -8.63 23.43 -7.35
C SER A 303 -8.82 23.73 -8.83
N SER A 304 -7.73 23.77 -9.61
CA SER A 304 -7.80 23.92 -11.07
C SER A 304 -8.16 22.63 -11.82
N LEU A 305 -7.92 21.46 -11.20
CA LEU A 305 -8.08 20.14 -11.83
C LEU A 305 -9.42 19.48 -11.48
N LEU A 306 -9.87 19.61 -10.24
CA LEU A 306 -11.02 18.90 -9.68
C LEU A 306 -12.26 19.80 -9.65
N PRO A 307 -13.47 19.22 -9.78
CA PRO A 307 -14.69 20.02 -9.70
C PRO A 307 -14.95 20.52 -8.26
N PRO A 308 -15.75 21.58 -8.10
CA PRO A 308 -16.08 22.15 -6.79
C PRO A 308 -16.70 21.15 -5.78
N SER A 309 -17.35 20.10 -6.27
CA SER A 309 -17.92 19.04 -5.43
C SER A 309 -16.86 18.30 -4.61
N ALA A 310 -15.62 18.18 -5.10
CA ALA A 310 -14.52 17.53 -4.39
C ALA A 310 -14.10 18.29 -3.11
N PHE A 311 -14.27 19.62 -3.10
CA PHE A 311 -13.91 20.51 -1.99
C PHE A 311 -15.04 20.67 -0.95
N THR A 312 -16.23 20.16 -1.27
CA THR A 312 -17.44 20.24 -0.43
C THR A 312 -17.91 18.87 0.04
N ALA A 313 -17.19 17.81 -0.30
CA ALA A 313 -17.42 16.42 0.09
C ALA A 313 -16.99 16.13 1.54
N TRP A 314 -17.45 16.95 2.49
CA TRP A 314 -17.11 16.79 3.90
C TRP A 314 -18.24 17.26 4.84
N THR A 315 -18.21 16.82 6.09
CA THR A 315 -19.08 17.31 7.16
C THR A 315 -18.34 17.29 8.49
N ASN A 316 -18.80 18.10 9.45
CA ASN A 316 -18.27 18.03 10.82
C ASN A 316 -18.52 16.63 11.41
N ALA A 317 -17.53 16.09 12.13
CA ALA A 317 -17.62 14.77 12.75
C ALA A 317 -18.73 14.68 13.80
N LEU A 318 -19.07 15.83 14.42
CA LEU A 318 -20.15 16.01 15.39
C LEU A 318 -20.14 14.88 16.44
N ARG A 319 -18.97 14.62 17.08
CA ARG A 319 -18.78 13.46 17.97
C ARG A 319 -19.89 13.34 19.03
N ASP A 320 -20.32 14.48 19.58
CA ASP A 320 -21.32 14.56 20.65
C ASP A 320 -22.76 14.67 20.14
N ALA A 321 -22.99 14.73 18.83
CA ALA A 321 -24.34 14.80 18.28
C ALA A 321 -25.00 13.40 18.19
N PRO A 322 -26.33 13.33 18.29
CA PRO A 322 -27.08 12.10 18.07
C PRO A 322 -26.74 11.43 16.73
N ARG A 323 -26.72 10.09 16.70
CA ARG A 323 -26.40 9.31 15.49
C ARG A 323 -27.23 9.75 14.28
N SER A 324 -28.52 9.98 14.45
CA SER A 324 -29.44 10.43 13.39
C SER A 324 -29.01 11.76 12.75
N GLN A 325 -28.48 12.70 13.55
CA GLN A 325 -27.97 13.97 13.06
C GLN A 325 -26.68 13.79 12.25
N ARG A 326 -25.75 12.94 12.74
CA ARG A 326 -24.50 12.60 12.01
C ARG A 326 -24.81 11.93 10.67
N THR A 327 -25.68 10.93 10.69
CA THR A 327 -26.14 10.23 9.48
C THR A 327 -26.77 11.22 8.49
N ARG A 328 -27.71 12.06 8.93
CA ARG A 328 -28.33 13.06 8.08
C ARG A 328 -27.30 14.04 7.48
N ALA A 329 -26.28 14.41 8.24
CA ALA A 329 -25.23 15.30 7.75
C ALA A 329 -24.42 14.67 6.60
N VAL A 330 -24.08 13.38 6.69
CA VAL A 330 -23.44 12.61 5.60
C VAL A 330 -24.39 12.49 4.41
N LEU A 331 -25.64 12.08 4.62
CA LEU A 331 -26.60 11.83 3.55
C LEU A 331 -26.97 13.07 2.72
N ARG A 332 -26.86 14.27 3.31
CA ARG A 332 -27.06 15.57 2.63
C ARG A 332 -25.98 15.89 1.61
N ARG A 333 -24.84 15.21 1.63
CA ARG A 333 -23.77 15.42 0.65
C ARG A 333 -24.08 14.63 -0.63
N GLN A 334 -23.65 15.19 -1.75
CA GLN A 334 -23.84 14.55 -3.07
C GLN A 334 -22.74 13.53 -3.39
N ALA A 335 -21.57 13.66 -2.75
CA ALA A 335 -20.44 12.76 -2.99
C ALA A 335 -20.66 11.38 -2.36
N ASP A 336 -20.16 10.33 -3.02
CA ASP A 336 -20.22 8.96 -2.52
C ASP A 336 -19.35 8.76 -1.28
N PHE A 337 -18.21 9.45 -1.22
CA PHE A 337 -17.33 9.48 -0.07
C PHE A 337 -17.36 10.85 0.58
N VAL A 338 -17.60 10.88 1.88
CA VAL A 338 -17.73 12.11 2.67
C VAL A 338 -16.70 12.11 3.79
N ALA A 339 -15.80 13.09 3.79
CA ALA A 339 -14.84 13.25 4.87
C ALA A 339 -15.52 13.81 6.12
N MET A 340 -15.20 13.21 7.26
CA MET A 340 -15.56 13.73 8.58
C MET A 340 -14.38 14.56 9.09
N VAL A 341 -14.66 15.78 9.53
CA VAL A 341 -13.63 16.72 9.98
C VAL A 341 -13.93 17.29 11.36
N GLU A 342 -12.90 17.72 12.08
CA GLU A 342 -12.98 18.33 13.40
C GLU A 342 -12.33 19.71 13.44
N GLY A 343 -12.80 20.54 14.38
CA GLY A 343 -12.33 21.90 14.58
C GLY A 343 -12.66 22.87 13.44
N GLU A 344 -12.25 24.12 13.62
CA GLU A 344 -12.40 25.18 12.61
C GLU A 344 -11.47 24.95 11.40
N ASP A 345 -10.34 24.28 11.64
CA ASP A 345 -9.35 23.97 10.61
C ASP A 345 -9.68 22.78 9.73
N ARG A 346 -10.81 22.10 9.96
CA ARG A 346 -11.23 20.93 9.20
C ARG A 346 -10.18 19.82 9.24
N GLU A 347 -9.69 19.50 10.44
CA GLU A 347 -8.80 18.37 10.65
C GLU A 347 -9.51 17.08 10.22
N PHE A 348 -8.94 16.38 9.25
CA PHE A 348 -9.49 15.14 8.73
C PHE A 348 -9.42 14.03 9.78
N THR A 349 -10.57 13.41 10.09
CA THR A 349 -10.63 12.33 11.08
C THR A 349 -10.94 10.97 10.45
N ARG A 350 -11.92 10.90 9.54
CA ARG A 350 -12.27 9.65 8.85
C ARG A 350 -13.03 9.91 7.54
N LEU A 351 -13.15 8.88 6.72
CA LEU A 351 -13.97 8.90 5.51
C LEU A 351 -15.20 8.00 5.70
N THR A 352 -16.37 8.43 5.22
CA THR A 352 -17.61 7.64 5.27
C THR A 352 -18.13 7.38 3.86
N ASN A 353 -18.41 6.12 3.55
CA ASN A 353 -19.09 5.73 2.31
C ASN A 353 -20.60 5.96 2.46
N ARG A 354 -21.11 6.99 1.79
CA ARG A 354 -22.52 7.41 1.81
C ARG A 354 -23.44 6.32 1.25
N ARG A 355 -23.00 5.59 0.23
CA ARG A 355 -23.81 4.54 -0.40
C ARG A 355 -23.98 3.35 0.54
N ALA A 356 -22.89 2.88 1.13
CA ALA A 356 -22.95 1.82 2.14
C ALA A 356 -23.86 2.22 3.32
N LEU A 357 -23.78 3.47 3.77
CA LEU A 357 -24.64 4.01 4.82
C LEU A 357 -26.13 4.05 4.41
N LEU A 358 -26.44 4.36 3.15
CA LEU A 358 -27.82 4.33 2.64
C LEU A 358 -28.37 2.90 2.59
N GLU A 359 -27.54 1.95 2.15
CA GLU A 359 -27.90 0.53 2.09
C GLU A 359 -28.16 -0.02 3.50
N GLU A 360 -27.34 0.32 4.51
CA GLU A 360 -27.56 -0.04 5.91
C GLU A 360 -28.92 0.48 6.43
N ILE A 361 -29.25 1.74 6.14
CA ILE A 361 -30.53 2.34 6.57
C ILE A 361 -31.71 1.70 5.86
N ALA A 362 -31.57 1.40 4.56
CA ALA A 362 -32.61 0.75 3.79
C ALA A 362 -32.90 -0.67 4.33
N THR A 363 -31.86 -1.44 4.65
CA THR A 363 -31.99 -2.75 5.28
C THR A 363 -32.69 -2.66 6.65
N ALA A 364 -32.26 -1.73 7.50
CA ALA A 364 -32.87 -1.53 8.82
C ALA A 364 -34.34 -1.10 8.77
N LEU A 365 -34.79 -0.46 7.68
CA LEU A 365 -36.21 -0.12 7.46
C LEU A 365 -37.02 -1.26 6.86
N GLY A 366 -36.37 -2.22 6.21
CA GLY A 366 -37.00 -3.39 5.57
C GLY A 366 -37.20 -4.58 6.51
N GLU A 367 -36.45 -4.63 7.61
CA GLU A 367 -36.70 -5.57 8.71
C GLU A 367 -37.99 -5.15 9.43
N GLU A 368 -39.15 -5.65 8.97
CA GLU A 368 -40.39 -5.52 9.74
C GLU A 368 -40.16 -6.12 11.13
N PRO A 369 -40.62 -5.47 12.21
CA PRO A 369 -40.49 -6.04 13.55
C PRO A 369 -41.26 -7.35 13.56
N GLU A 370 -40.56 -8.48 13.50
CA GLU A 370 -41.16 -9.81 13.65
C GLU A 370 -42.03 -9.75 14.91
N GLY A 371 -43.34 -9.82 14.68
CA GLY A 371 -44.33 -9.47 15.67
C GLY A 371 -44.02 -10.21 16.96
N SER A 372 -43.78 -9.44 18.02
CA SER A 372 -43.65 -9.98 19.37
C SER A 372 -44.89 -10.86 19.61
N PRO A 373 -44.75 -12.19 19.76
CA PRO A 373 -45.91 -13.06 19.95
C PRO A 373 -46.61 -12.61 21.24
N GLY A 374 -47.87 -12.19 21.08
CA GLY A 374 -48.71 -11.65 22.15
C GLY A 374 -49.23 -12.72 23.09
#